data_AF-A0A953P1L2-F1
#
_entry.id   AF-A0A953P1L2-F1
#
_cell.length_a   1.000
_cell.length_b   1.000
_cell.length_c   1.000
_cell.angle_alpha   90.00
_cell.angle_beta   90.00
_cell.angle_gamma   90.00
#
_symmetry.space_group_name_H-M   'P 1'
#
loop_
_entity.id
_entity.type
_entity.pdbx_description
1 polymer ?
#
loop_
_entity_poly.entity_id
_entity_poly.type
_entity_poly.pdbx_seq_one_letter_code
_entity_poly.pdbx_strand_id
1 'polypeptide(L)'
;MRKKRQDPNENKSVAAMRNSALEFLVAQYMDAQRYAAELRRAINSFRGSLPPDSPYRYVGKNATQAILSYLERTQEPQTIEQLITELEAGNRVMGVIKSAEEIVTKSVKTNMRRGKLLWMDRKKTLVGLPEWTTKK
;
A
#
# COMPACT_ATOMS: atom_id res chain seq x y z
N MET A 1 51.41 47.77 13.87
CA MET A 1 50.29 46.81 13.79
C MET A 1 50.60 45.62 14.70
N ARG A 2 49.86 45.42 15.81
CA ARG A 2 50.06 44.25 16.71
C ARG A 2 49.30 43.05 16.17
N LYS A 3 50.00 41.96 15.84
CA LYS A 3 49.37 40.65 15.55
C LYS A 3 48.73 40.11 16.83
N LYS A 4 47.39 40.00 16.86
CA LYS A 4 46.68 39.22 17.89
C LYS A 4 47.20 37.78 17.83
N ARG A 5 47.80 37.28 18.92
CA ARG A 5 48.09 35.86 19.07
C ARG A 5 46.76 35.13 19.21
N GLN A 6 46.45 34.23 18.29
CA GLN A 6 45.30 33.32 18.42
C GLN A 6 45.56 32.40 19.60
N ASP A 7 44.62 32.37 20.54
CA ASP A 7 44.72 31.52 21.72
C ASP A 7 44.44 30.07 21.29
N PRO A 8 45.34 29.11 21.52
CA PRO A 8 45.14 27.72 21.08
C PRO A 8 43.89 27.05 21.68
N ASN A 9 43.30 27.63 22.73
CA ASN A 9 42.02 27.21 23.30
C ASN A 9 40.79 27.74 22.53
N GLU A 10 40.88 28.83 21.77
CA GLU A 10 39.78 29.32 20.91
C GLU A 10 39.45 28.30 19.81
N ASN A 11 40.46 27.64 19.25
CA ASN A 11 40.24 26.61 18.23
C ASN A 11 39.57 25.35 18.81
N LYS A 12 39.85 25.02 20.08
CA LYS A 12 39.20 23.89 20.77
C LYS A 12 37.75 24.20 21.13
N SER A 13 37.43 25.43 21.56
CA SER A 13 36.06 25.83 21.86
C SER A 13 35.19 25.93 20.61
N VAL A 14 35.74 26.44 19.51
CA VAL A 14 35.04 26.50 18.21
C VAL A 14 34.82 25.10 17.64
N ALA A 15 35.81 24.20 17.75
CA ALA A 15 35.65 22.80 17.35
C ALA A 15 34.61 22.06 18.21
N ALA A 16 34.60 22.29 19.53
CA ALA A 16 33.61 21.72 20.44
C ALA A 16 32.19 22.23 20.15
N MET A 17 32.01 23.53 19.90
CA MET A 17 30.73 24.10 19.47
C MET A 17 30.26 23.51 18.14
N ARG A 18 31.15 23.35 17.15
CA ARG A 18 30.83 22.70 15.87
C ARG A 18 30.40 21.25 16.04
N ASN A 19 31.09 20.48 16.88
CA ASN A 19 30.71 19.10 17.17
C ASN A 19 29.35 19.02 17.84
N SER A 20 29.07 19.87 18.84
CA SER A 20 27.76 19.91 19.49
C SER A 20 26.62 20.31 18.54
N ALA A 21 26.88 21.23 17.61
CA ALA A 21 25.90 21.64 16.60
C ALA A 21 25.63 20.51 15.58
N LEU A 22 26.66 19.77 15.18
CA LEU A 22 26.51 18.60 14.32
C LEU A 22 25.75 17.48 15.02
N GLU A 23 26.05 17.19 16.28
CA GLU A 23 25.31 16.20 17.08
C GLU A 23 23.83 16.58 17.22
N PHE A 24 23.54 17.86 17.47
CA PHE A 24 22.16 18.36 17.50
C PHE A 24 21.44 18.20 16.16
N LEU A 25 22.09 18.55 15.04
CA LEU A 25 21.51 18.38 13.70
C LEU A 25 21.27 16.91 13.34
N VAL A 26 22.18 16.02 13.72
CA VAL A 26 22.02 14.57 13.53
C VAL A 26 20.85 14.05 14.36
N ALA A 27 20.70 14.50 15.61
CA ALA A 27 19.56 14.14 16.45
C ALA A 27 18.23 14.59 15.82
N GLN A 28 18.14 15.85 15.38
CA GLN A 28 16.95 16.38 14.69
C GLN A 28 16.63 15.60 13.40
N TYR A 29 17.66 15.22 12.64
CA TYR A 29 17.48 14.40 11.45
C TYR A 29 16.94 13.01 11.76
N MET A 30 17.48 12.35 12.79
CA MET A 30 17.01 11.02 13.22
C MET A 30 15.58 11.07 13.74
N ASP A 31 15.20 12.13 14.46
CA ASP A 31 13.83 12.35 14.90
C ASP A 31 12.89 12.58 13.72
N ALA A 32 13.26 13.39 12.74
CA ALA A 32 12.49 13.58 11.52
C ALA A 32 12.28 12.27 10.74
N GLN A 33 13.31 11.41 10.68
CA GLN A 33 13.18 10.08 10.07
C GLN A 33 12.22 9.17 10.84
N ARG A 34 12.27 9.18 12.17
CA ARG A 34 11.33 8.43 13.01
C ARG A 34 9.90 8.92 12.82
N TYR A 35 9.66 10.22 12.87
CA TYR A 35 8.35 10.82 12.61
C TYR A 35 7.80 10.44 11.23
N ALA A 36 8.64 10.47 10.19
CA ALA A 36 8.24 10.05 8.84
C ALA A 36 7.88 8.55 8.78
N ALA A 37 8.60 7.70 9.50
CA ALA A 37 8.28 6.27 9.61
C ALA A 37 6.97 6.02 10.37
N GLU A 38 6.72 6.77 11.44
CA GLU A 38 5.47 6.72 12.21
C GLU A 38 4.29 7.21 11.38
N LEU A 39 4.44 8.31 10.64
CA LEU A 39 3.45 8.78 9.67
C LEU A 39 3.15 7.72 8.61
N ARG A 40 4.18 7.07 8.04
CA ARG A 40 3.97 5.96 7.09
C ARG A 40 3.25 4.78 7.74
N ARG A 41 3.56 4.44 8.99
CA ARG A 41 2.86 3.37 9.73
C ARG A 41 1.40 3.75 10.00
N ALA A 42 1.14 4.98 10.43
CA ALA A 42 -0.19 5.51 10.65
C ALA A 42 -1.01 5.48 9.35
N ILE A 43 -0.48 6.02 8.25
CA ILE A 43 -1.10 5.97 6.92
C ILE A 43 -1.41 4.52 6.50
N ASN A 44 -0.47 3.59 6.72
CA ASN A 44 -0.71 2.18 6.41
C ASN A 44 -1.75 1.52 7.33
N SER A 45 -1.89 1.98 8.58
CA SER A 45 -2.93 1.52 9.51
C SER A 45 -4.34 1.95 9.10
N PHE A 46 -4.47 3.05 8.34
CA PHE A 46 -5.73 3.51 7.74
C PHE A 46 -6.17 2.70 6.51
N ARG A 47 -5.45 1.65 6.08
CA ARG A 47 -5.89 0.78 4.96
C ARG A 47 -7.25 0.11 5.19
N GLY A 48 -7.70 0.00 6.45
CA GLY A 48 -9.04 -0.48 6.82
C GLY A 48 -10.07 0.64 7.01
N SER A 49 -9.69 1.91 6.93
CA SER A 49 -10.58 3.06 7.21
C SER A 49 -11.13 3.72 5.94
N LEU A 50 -10.69 3.30 4.75
CA LEU A 50 -11.27 3.82 3.52
C LEU A 50 -12.70 3.30 3.39
N PRO A 51 -13.68 4.19 3.22
CA PRO A 51 -15.06 3.80 2.98
C PRO A 51 -15.16 2.80 1.80
N PRO A 52 -16.08 1.82 1.85
CA PRO A 52 -16.28 0.86 0.77
C PRO A 52 -16.49 1.47 -0.63
N ASP A 53 -17.07 2.65 -0.68
CA ASP A 53 -17.36 3.47 -1.86
C ASP A 53 -16.20 4.40 -2.26
N SER A 54 -15.12 4.46 -1.46
CA SER A 54 -13.98 5.31 -1.75
C SER A 54 -13.34 4.96 -3.10
N PRO A 55 -13.06 5.94 -3.97
CA PRO A 55 -12.37 5.69 -5.23
C PRO A 55 -10.92 5.23 -5.03
N TYR A 56 -10.37 5.25 -3.81
CA TYR A 56 -8.98 4.86 -3.53
C TYR A 56 -8.85 3.52 -2.77
N ARG A 57 -9.95 2.77 -2.62
CA ARG A 57 -10.01 1.53 -1.82
C ARG A 57 -9.05 0.42 -2.26
N TYR A 58 -8.51 0.48 -3.47
CA TYR A 58 -7.52 -0.48 -3.98
C TYR A 58 -6.13 0.11 -4.20
N VAL A 59 -5.85 1.32 -3.73
CA VAL A 59 -4.51 1.92 -3.84
C VAL A 59 -3.48 1.01 -3.15
N GLY A 60 -2.43 0.65 -3.90
CA GLY A 60 -1.36 -0.24 -3.43
C GLY A 60 -1.72 -1.74 -3.37
N LYS A 61 -2.90 -2.14 -3.87
CA LYS A 61 -3.28 -3.55 -4.06
C LYS A 61 -3.14 -3.95 -5.53
N ASN A 62 -2.70 -5.18 -5.77
CA ASN A 62 -2.73 -5.77 -7.12
C ASN A 62 -4.13 -6.30 -7.47
N ALA A 63 -4.33 -6.77 -8.70
CA ALA A 63 -5.61 -7.31 -9.18
C ALA A 63 -6.22 -8.36 -8.27
N THR A 64 -5.38 -9.30 -7.88
CA THR A 64 -5.77 -10.44 -7.08
C THR A 64 -6.25 -9.98 -5.72
N GLN A 65 -5.49 -9.11 -5.06
CA GLN A 65 -5.84 -8.60 -3.73
C GLN A 65 -7.10 -7.75 -3.77
N ALA A 66 -7.28 -6.94 -4.81
CA ALA A 66 -8.47 -6.12 -4.96
C ALA A 66 -9.74 -6.97 -5.18
N ILE A 67 -9.67 -8.00 -6.05
CA ILE A 67 -10.77 -8.95 -6.27
C ILE A 67 -11.13 -9.69 -4.98
N LEU A 68 -10.14 -10.22 -4.25
CA LEU A 68 -10.38 -10.91 -2.99
C LEU A 68 -11.02 -9.99 -1.95
N SER A 69 -10.47 -8.78 -1.76
CA SER A 69 -11.04 -7.80 -0.83
C SER A 69 -12.46 -7.38 -1.20
N TYR A 70 -12.79 -7.31 -2.50
CA TYR A 70 -14.15 -7.01 -2.93
C TYR A 70 -15.12 -8.14 -2.56
N LEU A 71 -14.76 -9.38 -2.91
CA LEU A 71 -15.59 -10.56 -2.63
C LEU A 71 -15.76 -10.80 -1.13
N GLU A 72 -14.69 -10.63 -0.33
CA GLU A 72 -14.73 -10.68 1.14
C GLU A 72 -15.67 -9.63 1.73
N ARG A 73 -15.79 -8.47 1.08
CA ARG A 73 -16.66 -7.39 1.55
C ARG A 73 -18.12 -7.58 1.16
N THR A 74 -18.38 -7.96 -0.09
CA THR A 74 -19.77 -8.13 -0.57
C THR A 74 -20.40 -9.40 -0.05
N GLN A 75 -19.60 -10.42 0.29
CA GLN A 75 -20.10 -11.74 0.67
C GLN A 75 -20.97 -12.40 -0.42
N GLU A 76 -20.79 -11.98 -1.68
CA GLU A 76 -21.59 -12.41 -2.83
C GLU A 76 -20.73 -12.78 -4.05
N PRO A 77 -21.09 -13.84 -4.80
CA PRO A 77 -20.47 -14.16 -6.08
C PRO A 77 -20.65 -13.04 -7.11
N GLN A 78 -19.63 -12.81 -7.95
CA GLN A 78 -19.61 -11.74 -8.94
C GLN A 78 -19.19 -12.26 -10.31
N THR A 79 -19.68 -11.63 -11.37
CA THR A 79 -19.22 -11.89 -12.75
C THR A 79 -17.88 -11.20 -13.01
N ILE A 80 -17.18 -11.62 -14.06
CA ILE A 80 -15.94 -10.96 -14.49
C ILE A 80 -16.18 -9.47 -14.82
N GLU A 81 -17.30 -9.15 -15.46
CA GLU A 81 -17.68 -7.77 -15.78
C GLU A 81 -17.87 -6.93 -14.52
N GLN A 82 -18.58 -7.44 -13.51
CA GLN A 82 -18.76 -6.76 -12.23
C GLN A 82 -17.42 -6.52 -11.52
N LEU A 83 -16.51 -7.50 -11.57
CA LEU A 83 -15.16 -7.34 -11.03
C LEU A 83 -14.38 -6.24 -11.77
N ILE A 84 -14.49 -6.14 -13.09
CA ILE A 84 -13.85 -5.08 -13.87
C ILE A 84 -14.39 -3.71 -13.45
N THR A 85 -15.70 -3.53 -13.46
CA THR A 85 -16.36 -2.27 -13.09
C THR A 85 -15.98 -1.83 -11.68
N GLU A 86 -15.93 -2.75 -10.72
CA GLU A 86 -15.53 -2.44 -9.35
C GLU A 86 -14.07 -2.00 -9.25
N LEU A 87 -13.16 -2.63 -10.01
CA LEU A 87 -11.74 -2.27 -10.02
C LEU A 87 -11.53 -0.89 -10.65
N GLU A 88 -12.25 -0.57 -11.72
CA GLU A 88 -12.25 0.76 -12.34
C GLU A 88 -12.78 1.82 -11.38
N ALA A 89 -13.92 1.55 -10.72
CA ALA A 89 -14.50 2.44 -9.73
C ALA A 89 -13.62 2.63 -8.48
N GLY A 90 -12.74 1.66 -8.17
CA GLY A 90 -11.73 1.76 -7.11
C GLY A 90 -10.39 2.33 -7.56
N ASN A 91 -10.39 3.07 -8.68
CA ASN A 91 -9.25 3.74 -9.31
C ASN A 91 -8.02 2.83 -9.46
N ARG A 92 -8.28 1.55 -9.74
CA ARG A 92 -7.21 0.60 -9.96
C ARG A 92 -6.79 0.69 -11.42
N VAL A 93 -5.63 1.27 -11.66
CA VAL A 93 -5.02 1.32 -12.99
C VAL A 93 -4.70 -0.11 -13.47
N MET A 94 -5.50 -0.61 -14.40
CA MET A 94 -5.22 -1.84 -15.13
C MET A 94 -4.28 -1.46 -16.29
N GLY A 95 -3.12 -2.11 -16.34
CA GLY A 95 -2.00 -1.65 -17.18
C GLY A 95 -2.35 -1.56 -18.67
N VAL A 96 -1.69 -0.63 -19.38
CA VAL A 96 -1.99 -0.21 -20.76
C VAL A 96 -1.82 -1.34 -21.81
N ILE A 97 -1.07 -2.39 -21.47
CA ILE A 97 -0.65 -3.44 -22.41
C ILE A 97 -1.71 -4.54 -22.60
N LYS A 98 -2.55 -4.80 -21.59
CA LYS A 98 -3.51 -5.92 -21.57
C LYS A 98 -4.89 -5.38 -21.27
N SER A 99 -5.93 -6.00 -21.86
CA SER A 99 -7.30 -5.61 -21.55
C SER A 99 -7.63 -5.89 -20.08
N ALA A 100 -8.56 -5.12 -19.52
CA ALA A 100 -9.06 -5.31 -18.16
C ALA A 100 -9.56 -6.75 -17.95
N GLU A 101 -10.29 -7.28 -18.93
CA GLU A 101 -10.79 -8.65 -18.94
C GLU A 101 -9.67 -9.68 -18.87
N GLU A 102 -8.58 -9.51 -19.64
CA GLU A 102 -7.45 -10.43 -19.61
C GLU A 102 -6.77 -10.42 -18.23
N ILE A 103 -6.59 -9.23 -17.65
CA ILE A 103 -5.96 -9.05 -16.33
C ILE A 103 -6.81 -9.70 -15.22
N VAL A 104 -8.12 -9.45 -15.23
CA VAL A 104 -9.05 -10.01 -14.24
C VAL A 104 -9.16 -11.52 -14.42
N THR A 105 -9.36 -12.01 -15.65
CA THR A 105 -9.47 -13.44 -15.95
C THR A 105 -8.21 -14.21 -15.55
N LYS A 106 -7.03 -13.66 -15.84
CA LYS A 106 -5.75 -14.26 -15.41
C LYS A 106 -5.64 -14.31 -13.89
N SER A 107 -6.06 -13.25 -13.21
CA SER A 107 -6.05 -13.18 -11.74
C SER A 107 -7.00 -14.19 -11.12
N VAL A 108 -8.22 -14.31 -11.64
CA VAL A 108 -9.21 -15.32 -11.22
C VAL A 108 -8.65 -16.72 -11.42
N LYS A 109 -8.22 -17.09 -12.64
CA LYS A 109 -7.67 -18.42 -12.95
C LYS A 109 -6.48 -18.77 -12.05
N THR A 110 -5.60 -17.80 -11.76
CA THR A 110 -4.45 -18.00 -10.86
C THR A 110 -4.89 -18.31 -9.43
N ASN A 111 -5.90 -17.62 -8.91
CA ASN A 111 -6.38 -17.84 -7.55
C ASN A 111 -7.26 -19.07 -7.42
N MET A 112 -7.95 -19.46 -8.49
CA MET A 112 -8.63 -20.77 -8.57
C MET A 112 -7.64 -21.92 -8.43
N ARG A 113 -6.51 -21.87 -9.13
CA ARG A 113 -5.43 -22.87 -8.99
C ARG A 113 -4.84 -22.92 -7.57
N ARG A 114 -4.92 -21.80 -6.84
CA ARG A 114 -4.46 -21.68 -5.44
C ARG A 114 -5.55 -22.02 -4.42
N GLY A 115 -6.76 -22.40 -4.86
CA GLY A 115 -7.89 -22.69 -3.98
C GLY A 115 -8.48 -21.48 -3.26
N LYS A 116 -8.17 -20.25 -3.69
CA LYS A 116 -8.69 -19.02 -3.07
C LYS A 116 -9.99 -18.51 -3.69
N LEU A 117 -10.32 -18.96 -4.89
CA LEU A 117 -11.56 -18.62 -5.62
C LEU A 117 -12.12 -19.88 -6.27
N LEU A 118 -13.43 -19.93 -6.48
CA LEU A 118 -14.10 -21.00 -7.21
C LEU A 118 -15.17 -20.45 -8.16
N TRP A 119 -15.51 -21.26 -9.17
CA TRP A 119 -16.72 -21.03 -9.96
C TRP A 119 -17.92 -21.46 -9.11
N MET A 120 -18.86 -20.55 -8.94
CA MET A 120 -20.06 -20.75 -8.13
C MET A 120 -21.20 -21.39 -8.92
N ASP A 121 -21.08 -21.42 -10.25
CA ASP A 121 -22.09 -21.92 -11.16
C ASP A 121 -21.50 -22.85 -12.22
N ARG A 122 -22.36 -23.71 -12.81
CA ARG A 122 -21.94 -24.66 -13.85
C ARG A 122 -21.55 -23.98 -15.17
N LYS A 123 -22.08 -22.78 -15.45
CA LYS A 123 -21.74 -22.02 -16.66
C LYS A 123 -20.42 -21.28 -16.53
N LYS A 124 -19.79 -21.28 -15.34
CA LYS A 124 -18.52 -20.61 -15.05
C LYS A 124 -18.58 -19.12 -15.35
N THR A 125 -19.68 -18.48 -14.96
CA THR A 125 -19.89 -17.04 -15.08
C THR A 125 -19.72 -16.33 -13.74
N LEU A 126 -19.95 -17.02 -12.62
CA LEU A 126 -19.89 -16.45 -11.28
C LEU A 126 -18.65 -16.92 -10.51
N VAL A 127 -17.84 -15.97 -10.08
CA VAL A 127 -16.64 -16.19 -9.25
C VAL A 127 -16.97 -15.86 -7.81
N GLY A 128 -16.56 -16.71 -6.87
CA GLY A 128 -16.77 -16.46 -5.44
C GLY A 128 -15.71 -17.09 -4.54
N LEU A 129 -15.85 -16.83 -3.24
CA LEU A 129 -15.00 -17.42 -2.22
C LEU A 129 -15.41 -18.89 -1.96
N PRO A 130 -14.44 -19.80 -1.73
CA PRO A 130 -14.73 -21.22 -1.54
C PRO A 130 -15.69 -21.52 -0.37
N GLU A 131 -15.61 -20.76 0.71
CA GLU A 131 -16.43 -20.92 1.92
C GLU A 131 -17.94 -20.75 1.67
N TRP A 132 -18.33 -20.08 0.58
CA TRP A 132 -19.75 -19.95 0.21
C TRP A 132 -20.33 -21.23 -0.37
N THR A 133 -19.50 -22.15 -0.86
CA THR A 133 -19.97 -23.46 -1.37
C THR A 133 -20.37 -24.41 -0.25
N THR A 134 -19.82 -24.22 0.95
CA THR A 134 -20.07 -25.04 2.14
C THR A 134 -21.23 -24.58 3.01
N LYS A 135 -21.86 -23.44 2.70
CA LYS A 135 -23.02 -22.90 3.44
C LYS A 135 -24.39 -23.35 2.88
N LYS A 136 -24.40 -24.31 1.96
CA LYS A 136 -25.61 -25.00 1.46
C LYS A 136 -25.67 -26.41 2.01
#